data_AF-A0A2M8Q7J0-F1
#
_entry.id   AF-A0A2M8Q7J0-F1
#
_cell.length_a   1.000
_cell.length_b   1.000
_cell.length_c   1.000
_cell.angle_alpha   90.00
_cell.angle_beta   90.00
_cell.angle_gamma   90.00
#
_symmetry.space_group_name_H-M   'P 1'
#
loop_
_entity.id
_entity.type
_entity.pdbx_description
1 polymer ?
#
loop_
_entity_poly.entity_id
_entity_poly.type
_entity_poly.pdbx_seq_one_letter_code
_entity_poly.pdbx_strand_id
1 'polypeptide(L)'
;YVAGRVSEVSPEVLAAGLPRVTEYLVRILPDLRWAVLFADSETEGSLAHWFYRADAWALLLLETANMAALATLGGAAIALVLSFFAARNLARSQWSYQLARRMLEALRTIPEIVYALIFVWAFGIGALAGILAIMIHTIGALGKLFSEVIENADMRP
;
A
#
# COMPACT_ATOMS: atom_id res chain seq x y z
N TYR A 1 -17.80 -18.20 26.01
CA TYR A 1 -18.34 -19.40 25.32
C TYR A 1 -19.36 -19.11 24.21
N VAL A 2 -19.36 -17.94 23.57
CA VAL A 2 -20.33 -17.63 22.48
C VAL A 2 -19.65 -17.19 21.15
N ALA A 3 -18.32 -17.02 21.12
CA ALA A 3 -17.61 -16.57 19.92
C ALA A 3 -17.32 -17.67 18.87
N GLY A 4 -17.63 -18.94 19.15
CA GLY A 4 -17.33 -20.07 18.26
C GLY A 4 -18.46 -20.49 17.30
N ARG A 5 -19.62 -19.82 17.30
CA ARG A 5 -20.82 -20.24 16.53
C ARG A 5 -21.13 -19.39 15.29
N VAL A 6 -20.18 -18.60 14.79
CA VAL A 6 -20.39 -17.78 13.57
C VAL A 6 -19.42 -18.13 12.43
N SER A 7 -18.47 -19.05 12.66
CA SER A 7 -17.73 -19.66 11.54
C SER A 7 -18.48 -20.92 11.09
N GLU A 8 -19.50 -20.76 10.24
CA GLU A 8 -20.07 -21.87 9.45
C GLU A 8 -19.09 -22.35 8.36
N VAL A 9 -17.80 -22.40 8.70
CA VAL A 9 -16.77 -22.99 7.86
C VAL A 9 -16.88 -24.49 8.07
N SER A 10 -17.84 -25.10 7.39
CA SER A 10 -18.03 -26.55 7.40
C SER A 10 -16.88 -27.20 6.61
N PRO A 11 -16.19 -28.23 7.18
CA PRO A 11 -15.12 -28.94 6.49
C PRO A 11 -15.56 -29.52 5.14
N GLU A 12 -16.83 -29.88 5.03
CA GLU A 12 -17.45 -30.43 3.83
C GLU A 12 -17.58 -29.39 2.71
N VAL A 13 -17.96 -28.15 3.01
CA VAL A 13 -18.05 -27.06 2.00
C VAL A 13 -16.66 -26.64 1.53
N LEU A 14 -15.67 -26.64 2.42
CA LEU A 14 -14.26 -26.44 2.06
C LEU A 14 -13.76 -27.54 1.12
N ALA A 15 -14.00 -28.81 1.48
CA ALA A 15 -13.61 -29.96 0.66
C ALA A 15 -14.30 -29.94 -0.71
N ALA A 16 -15.58 -29.56 -0.76
CA ALA A 16 -16.34 -29.40 -2.00
C ALA A 16 -15.86 -28.20 -2.85
N GLY A 17 -15.24 -27.19 -2.23
CA GLY A 17 -14.68 -26.01 -2.90
C GLY A 17 -13.28 -26.23 -3.50
N LEU A 18 -12.50 -27.19 -2.98
CA LEU A 18 -11.13 -27.47 -3.44
C LEU A 18 -11.02 -27.73 -4.96
N PRO A 19 -11.92 -28.52 -5.60
CA PRO A 19 -11.89 -28.70 -7.06
C PRO A 19 -12.11 -27.41 -7.85
N ARG A 20 -12.91 -26.47 -7.33
CA ARG A 20 -13.20 -25.19 -8.02
C ARG A 20 -12.01 -24.24 -7.96
N VAL A 21 -11.32 -24.20 -6.81
CA VAL A 21 -10.10 -23.40 -6.64
C VAL A 21 -9.02 -23.91 -7.58
N THR A 22 -8.84 -25.23 -7.67
CA THR A 22 -7.85 -25.83 -8.57
C THR A 22 -8.20 -25.57 -10.04
N GLU A 23 -9.47 -25.71 -10.43
CA GLU A 23 -9.91 -25.38 -11.79
C GLU A 23 -9.68 -23.90 -12.13
N TYR A 24 -9.95 -22.98 -11.20
CA TYR A 24 -9.70 -21.56 -11.39
C TYR A 24 -8.20 -21.24 -11.54
N LEU A 25 -7.35 -21.84 -10.71
CA LEU A 25 -5.89 -21.66 -10.81
C LEU A 25 -5.36 -22.15 -12.16
N VAL A 26 -5.85 -23.30 -12.64
CA VAL A 26 -5.47 -23.82 -13.96
C VAL A 26 -5.92 -22.88 -15.09
N ARG A 27 -7.06 -22.20 -14.95
CA ARG A 27 -7.54 -21.22 -15.93
C ARG A 27 -6.77 -19.89 -15.94
N ILE A 28 -6.08 -19.53 -14.86
CA ILE A 28 -5.25 -18.32 -14.81
C ILE A 28 -3.90 -18.55 -15.49
N LEU A 29 -3.41 -19.79 -15.52
CA LEU A 29 -2.13 -20.11 -16.13
C LEU A 29 -2.15 -19.87 -17.64
N PRO A 30 -1.07 -19.33 -18.21
CA PRO A 30 -0.97 -19.15 -19.66
C PRO A 30 -0.92 -20.52 -20.35
N ASP A 31 -1.68 -20.66 -21.43
CA ASP A 31 -1.75 -21.87 -22.26
C ASP A 31 -0.56 -21.97 -23.22
N LEU A 32 0.65 -21.91 -22.68
CA LEU A 32 1.89 -21.89 -23.47
C LEU A 32 2.14 -23.21 -24.17
N ARG A 33 2.29 -23.15 -25.49
CA ARG A 33 2.59 -24.31 -26.33
C ARG A 33 4.05 -24.25 -26.75
N TRP A 34 4.84 -25.23 -26.31
CA TRP A 34 6.29 -25.28 -26.56
C TRP A 34 6.66 -25.12 -28.04
N ALA A 35 5.87 -25.71 -28.94
CA ALA A 35 6.09 -25.66 -30.39
C ALA A 35 6.00 -24.25 -31.00
N VAL A 36 5.27 -23.33 -30.36
CA VAL A 36 5.02 -21.96 -30.85
C VAL A 36 5.37 -20.90 -29.80
N LEU A 37 6.19 -21.26 -28.81
CA LEU A 37 6.48 -20.43 -27.65
C LEU A 37 7.01 -19.05 -28.04
N PHE A 38 7.86 -19.01 -29.07
CA PHE A 38 8.50 -17.79 -29.60
C PHE A 38 7.88 -17.32 -30.93
N ALA A 39 6.65 -17.76 -31.24
CA ALA A 39 5.90 -17.24 -32.37
C ALA A 39 5.36 -15.82 -32.08
N ASP A 40 4.83 -15.18 -33.13
CA ASP A 40 4.30 -13.81 -33.06
C ASP A 40 3.03 -13.69 -32.19
N SER A 41 2.65 -12.45 -31.86
CA SER A 41 1.52 -12.13 -30.98
C SER A 41 0.15 -12.56 -31.52
N GLU A 42 0.04 -12.89 -32.80
CA GLU A 42 -1.19 -13.44 -33.39
C GLU A 42 -1.35 -14.95 -33.14
N THR A 43 -0.29 -15.64 -32.69
CA THR A 43 -0.32 -17.10 -32.49
C THR A 43 -0.78 -17.46 -31.09
N GLU A 44 -1.95 -18.10 -30.97
CA GLU A 44 -2.46 -18.63 -29.70
C GLU A 44 -1.47 -19.62 -29.06
N GLY A 45 -1.22 -19.45 -27.76
CA GLY A 45 -0.25 -20.24 -26.99
C GLY A 45 1.22 -19.81 -27.14
N SER A 46 1.51 -18.72 -27.86
CA SER A 46 2.84 -18.07 -27.84
C SER A 46 3.00 -17.13 -26.64
N LEU A 47 4.26 -16.88 -26.24
CA LEU A 47 4.55 -15.88 -25.20
C LEU A 47 4.15 -14.48 -25.63
N ALA A 48 4.38 -14.12 -26.91
CA ALA A 48 4.06 -12.80 -27.44
C ALA A 48 2.54 -12.53 -27.44
N HIS A 49 1.72 -13.57 -27.61
CA HIS A 49 0.26 -13.45 -27.54
C HIS A 49 -0.21 -13.17 -26.11
N TRP A 50 0.32 -13.90 -25.11
CA TRP A 50 -0.05 -13.68 -23.72
C TRP A 50 0.47 -12.33 -23.19
N PHE A 51 1.65 -11.91 -23.65
CA PHE A 51 2.31 -10.65 -23.29
C PHE A 51 2.16 -9.56 -24.35
N TYR A 52 1.05 -9.52 -25.08
CA TYR A 52 0.83 -8.60 -26.21
C TYR A 52 0.99 -7.10 -25.89
N ARG A 53 0.89 -6.73 -24.61
CA ARG A 53 1.05 -5.36 -24.08
C ARG A 53 2.05 -5.26 -22.93
N ALA A 54 3.10 -6.08 -22.97
CA ALA A 54 4.14 -6.07 -21.96
C ALA A 54 4.76 -4.69 -21.74
N ASP A 55 4.91 -3.90 -22.80
CA ASP A 55 5.38 -2.51 -22.77
C ASP A 55 4.46 -1.62 -21.90
N ALA A 56 3.15 -1.67 -22.15
CA ALA A 56 2.19 -0.88 -21.39
C ALA A 56 2.11 -1.33 -19.92
N TRP A 57 2.17 -2.65 -19.66
CA TRP A 57 2.16 -3.17 -18.29
C TRP A 57 3.44 -2.82 -17.53
N ALA A 58 4.60 -2.88 -18.19
CA ALA A 58 5.86 -2.46 -17.60
C ALA A 58 5.85 -0.97 -17.22
N LEU A 59 5.28 -0.11 -18.07
CA LEU A 59 5.10 1.30 -17.76
C LEU A 59 4.14 1.52 -16.58
N LEU A 60 3.03 0.79 -16.51
CA LEU A 60 2.09 0.87 -15.38
C LEU A 60 2.71 0.38 -14.07
N LEU A 61 3.49 -0.70 -14.10
CA LEU A 61 4.25 -1.18 -12.94
C LEU A 61 5.24 -0.11 -12.47
N LEU A 62 5.97 0.50 -13.40
CA LEU A 62 6.89 1.58 -13.08
C LEU A 62 6.16 2.81 -12.50
N GLU A 63 4.98 3.14 -13.02
CA GLU A 63 4.14 4.21 -12.49
C GLU A 63 3.76 3.93 -11.03
N THR A 64 3.25 2.73 -10.71
CA THR A 64 2.90 2.37 -9.32
C THR A 64 4.12 2.37 -8.39
N ALA A 65 5.29 1.91 -8.87
CA ALA A 65 6.53 1.95 -8.11
C ALA A 65 6.98 3.39 -7.83
N ASN A 66 6.90 4.27 -8.82
CA ASN A 66 7.21 5.69 -8.67
C ASN A 66 6.22 6.39 -7.72
N MET A 67 4.94 6.04 -7.80
CA MET A 67 3.92 6.56 -6.87
C MET A 67 4.28 6.21 -5.42
N ALA A 68 4.61 4.95 -5.15
CA ALA A 68 5.01 4.49 -3.84
C ALA A 68 6.30 5.19 -3.38
N ALA A 69 7.32 5.27 -4.24
CA ALA A 69 8.59 5.92 -3.93
C ALA A 69 8.40 7.41 -3.58
N LEU A 70 7.64 8.16 -4.37
CA LEU A 70 7.35 9.57 -4.13
C LEU A 70 6.57 9.78 -2.84
N ALA A 71 5.55 8.97 -2.60
CA ALA A 71 4.74 9.04 -1.38
C ALA A 71 5.59 8.73 -0.14
N THR A 72 6.43 7.70 -0.19
CA THR A 72 7.31 7.31 0.92
C THR A 72 8.38 8.37 1.18
N LEU A 73 9.09 8.83 0.16
CA LEU A 73 10.17 9.82 0.32
C LEU A 73 9.63 11.16 0.81
N GLY A 74 8.57 11.68 0.18
CA GLY A 74 7.94 12.94 0.59
C GLY A 74 7.31 12.84 1.97
N GLY A 75 6.62 11.72 2.25
CA GLY A 75 6.01 11.47 3.53
C GLY A 75 7.03 11.32 4.66
N ALA A 76 8.14 10.62 4.42
CA ALA A 76 9.25 10.48 5.37
C ALA A 76 9.95 11.81 5.65
N ALA A 77 10.17 12.64 4.63
CA ALA A 77 10.78 13.95 4.80
C ALA A 77 9.92 14.87 5.70
N ILE A 78 8.61 14.92 5.44
CA ILE A 78 7.67 15.70 6.25
C ILE A 78 7.54 15.10 7.66
N ALA A 79 7.43 13.78 7.77
CA ALA A 79 7.40 13.06 9.04
C ALA A 79 8.61 13.37 9.92
N LEU A 80 9.81 13.38 9.33
CA LEU A 80 11.04 13.70 10.05
C LEU A 80 10.97 15.09 10.67
N VAL A 81 10.56 16.11 9.90
CA VAL A 81 10.41 17.47 10.43
C VAL A 81 9.36 17.52 11.56
N LEU A 82 8.20 16.90 11.36
CA LEU A 82 7.14 16.88 12.37
C LEU A 82 7.52 16.10 13.64
N SER A 83 8.38 15.09 13.51
CA SER A 83 8.79 14.24 14.64
C SER A 83 9.53 15.01 15.73
N PHE A 84 10.29 16.06 15.37
CA PHE A 84 10.96 16.92 16.34
C PHE A 84 9.97 17.68 17.23
N PHE A 85 8.83 18.09 16.68
CA PHE A 85 7.77 18.74 17.45
C PHE A 85 6.97 17.72 18.28
N ALA A 86 6.90 16.47 17.82
CA ALA A 86 6.19 15.38 18.50
C ALA A 86 7.03 14.62 19.53
N ALA A 87 8.33 14.93 19.65
CA ALA A 87 9.24 14.32 20.63
C ALA A 87 9.29 15.14 21.93
N ARG A 88 8.98 14.51 23.06
CA ARG A 88 8.90 15.16 24.38
C ARG A 88 10.20 15.83 24.83
N ASN A 89 11.33 15.29 24.41
CA ASN A 89 12.66 15.74 24.82
C ASN A 89 13.17 16.95 24.00
N LEU A 90 12.63 17.18 22.80
CA LEU A 90 12.98 18.32 21.93
C LEU A 90 11.89 19.40 21.88
N ALA A 91 10.63 19.04 22.15
CA ALA A 91 9.53 19.99 22.07
C ALA A 91 9.65 21.11 23.12
N ARG A 92 9.68 22.36 22.65
CA ARG A 92 9.81 23.55 23.51
C ARG A 92 8.57 23.80 24.40
N SER A 93 7.39 23.37 23.98
CA SER A 93 6.12 23.56 24.70
C SER A 93 5.32 22.27 24.78
N GLN A 94 4.67 22.03 25.92
CA GLN A 94 3.72 20.93 26.08
C GLN A 94 2.57 21.01 25.07
N TRP A 95 2.16 22.22 24.69
CA TRP A 95 1.10 22.42 23.72
C TRP A 95 1.53 21.99 22.30
N SER A 96 2.73 22.36 21.85
CA SER A 96 3.23 21.96 20.52
C SER A 96 3.42 20.44 20.43
N TYR A 97 3.93 19.84 21.51
CA TYR A 97 4.06 18.39 21.62
C TYR A 97 2.73 17.67 21.48
N GLN A 98 1.73 18.08 22.29
CA GLN A 98 0.41 17.45 22.24
C GLN A 98 -0.27 17.65 20.89
N LEU A 99 -0.19 18.85 20.30
CA LEU A 99 -0.77 19.13 18.99
C LEU A 99 -0.14 18.26 17.89
N ALA A 100 1.19 18.21 17.82
CA ALA A 100 1.89 17.40 16.83
C ALA A 100 1.55 15.90 16.97
N ARG A 101 1.51 15.39 18.21
CA ARG A 101 1.20 13.97 18.47
C ARG A 101 -0.24 13.62 18.06
N ARG A 102 -1.20 14.49 18.36
CA ARG A 102 -2.60 14.31 17.96
C ARG A 102 -2.79 14.42 16.46
N MET A 103 -2.07 15.32 15.80
CA MET A 103 -2.09 15.42 14.34
C MET A 103 -1.57 14.13 13.69
N LEU A 104 -0.41 13.63 14.12
CA LEU A 104 0.16 12.38 13.59
C LEU A 104 -0.76 11.18 13.84
N GLU A 105 -1.38 11.10 15.01
CA GLU A 105 -2.39 10.08 15.34
C GLU A 105 -3.62 10.19 14.42
N ALA A 106 -4.11 11.39 14.14
CA ALA A 106 -5.24 11.61 13.24
C ALA A 106 -4.91 11.19 11.79
N LEU A 107 -3.74 11.59 11.28
CA LEU A 107 -3.32 11.31 9.90
C LEU A 107 -3.24 9.82 9.59
N ARG A 108 -2.81 8.99 10.57
CA ARG A 108 -2.68 7.54 10.37
C ARG A 108 -3.97 6.74 10.65
N THR A 109 -4.96 7.34 11.31
CA THR A 109 -6.19 6.63 11.72
C THR A 109 -7.21 6.56 10.60
N ILE A 110 -7.19 7.52 9.67
CA ILE A 110 -8.11 7.56 8.54
C ILE A 110 -7.65 6.53 7.48
N PRO A 111 -8.55 5.66 6.98
CA PRO A 111 -8.22 4.70 5.93
C PRO A 111 -7.75 5.41 4.64
N GLU A 112 -6.73 4.88 3.99
CA GLU A 112 -6.14 5.47 2.77
C GLU A 112 -7.16 5.70 1.66
N ILE A 113 -8.14 4.78 1.51
CA ILE A 113 -9.20 4.92 0.52
C ILE A 113 -10.05 6.19 0.72
N VAL A 114 -10.22 6.65 1.97
CA VAL A 114 -10.97 7.89 2.27
C VAL A 114 -10.18 9.09 1.75
N TYR A 115 -8.87 9.14 2.00
CA TYR A 115 -8.01 10.18 1.44
C TYR A 115 -8.00 10.13 -0.09
N ALA A 116 -7.92 8.94 -0.67
CA ALA A 116 -7.97 8.77 -2.12
C ALA A 116 -9.27 9.33 -2.70
N LEU A 117 -10.42 9.05 -2.09
CA LEU A 117 -11.71 9.59 -2.53
C LEU A 117 -11.76 11.13 -2.44
N ILE A 118 -11.24 11.72 -1.37
CA ILE A 118 -11.16 13.19 -1.22
C ILE A 118 -10.27 13.79 -2.32
N PHE A 119 -9.11 13.20 -2.58
CA PHE A 119 -8.20 13.71 -3.61
C PHE A 119 -8.68 13.45 -5.03
N VAL A 120 -9.38 12.36 -5.28
CA VAL A 120 -10.06 12.12 -6.55
C VAL A 120 -11.12 13.17 -6.80
N TRP A 121 -11.88 13.56 -5.77
CA TRP A 121 -12.84 14.65 -5.90
C TRP A 121 -12.16 16.01 -6.15
N ALA A 122 -11.00 16.26 -5.53
CA ALA A 122 -10.27 17.52 -5.67
C ALA A 122 -9.47 17.66 -6.99
N PHE A 123 -8.82 16.58 -7.44
CA PHE A 123 -7.85 16.59 -8.55
C PHE A 123 -8.22 15.67 -9.71
N GLY A 124 -9.27 14.85 -9.58
CA GLY A 124 -9.65 13.83 -10.55
C GLY A 124 -9.00 12.46 -10.31
N ILE A 125 -9.42 11.49 -11.10
CA ILE A 125 -8.87 10.12 -11.06
C ILE A 125 -7.46 10.15 -11.66
N GLY A 126 -6.47 9.64 -10.91
CA GLY A 126 -5.09 9.52 -11.41
C GLY A 126 -4.07 9.22 -10.31
N ALA A 127 -2.80 9.09 -10.71
CA ALA A 127 -1.69 8.78 -9.82
C ALA A 127 -1.51 9.77 -8.67
N LEU A 128 -1.72 11.07 -8.92
CA LEU A 128 -1.54 12.11 -7.90
C LEU A 128 -2.41 11.88 -6.66
N ALA A 129 -3.67 11.46 -6.83
CA ALA A 129 -4.57 11.19 -5.72
C ALA A 129 -4.08 10.03 -4.84
N GLY A 130 -3.57 8.96 -5.46
CA GLY A 130 -2.97 7.83 -4.76
C GLY A 130 -1.68 8.23 -4.02
N ILE A 131 -0.80 9.00 -4.67
CA ILE A 131 0.44 9.49 -4.06
C ILE A 131 0.13 10.29 -2.78
N LEU A 132 -0.79 11.26 -2.86
CA LEU A 132 -1.14 12.10 -1.72
C LEU A 132 -1.81 11.31 -0.60
N ALA A 133 -2.68 10.36 -0.93
CA ALA A 133 -3.34 9.50 0.06
C ALA A 133 -2.32 8.66 0.86
N ILE A 134 -1.41 7.97 0.16
CA ILE A 134 -0.35 7.17 0.77
C ILE A 134 0.61 8.07 1.55
N MET A 135 0.96 9.24 1.00
CA MET A 135 1.87 10.19 1.65
C MET A 135 1.33 10.66 3.00
N ILE A 136 0.05 11.04 3.08
CA ILE A 136 -0.56 11.50 4.34
C ILE A 136 -0.56 10.40 5.41
N HIS A 137 -0.93 9.17 5.03
CA HIS A 137 -0.89 8.04 5.95
C HIS A 137 0.55 7.77 6.42
N THR A 138 1.51 7.81 5.49
CA THR A 138 2.94 7.64 5.75
C THR A 138 3.48 8.71 6.72
N ILE A 139 3.06 9.97 6.57
CA ILE A 139 3.45 11.06 7.49
C ILE A 139 3.05 10.73 8.92
N GLY A 140 1.80 10.32 9.13
CA GLY A 140 1.28 9.98 10.45
C GLY A 140 2.00 8.78 11.08
N ALA A 141 2.23 7.72 10.29
CA ALA A 141 2.90 6.51 10.75
C ALA A 141 4.39 6.76 11.07
N LEU A 142 5.16 7.28 10.10
CA LEU A 142 6.59 7.52 10.28
C LEU A 142 6.87 8.64 11.28
N GLY A 143 6.06 9.69 11.33
CA GLY A 143 6.29 10.80 12.26
C GLY A 143 6.23 10.35 13.71
N LYS A 144 5.32 9.41 14.02
CA LYS A 144 5.22 8.80 15.35
C LYS A 144 6.44 7.93 15.64
N LEU A 145 6.81 7.04 14.73
CA LEU A 145 7.98 6.17 14.88
C LEU A 145 9.26 6.99 15.07
N PHE A 146 9.49 8.00 14.23
CA PHE A 146 10.63 8.90 14.36
C PHE A 146 10.60 9.67 15.68
N SER A 147 9.43 10.13 16.14
CA SER A 147 9.33 10.82 17.44
C SER A 147 9.69 9.91 18.61
N GLU A 148 9.31 8.64 18.55
CA GLU A 148 9.64 7.64 19.58
C GLU A 148 11.14 7.31 19.56
N VAL A 149 11.75 7.21 18.37
CA VAL A 149 13.21 7.05 18.24
C VAL A 149 13.94 8.27 18.82
N ILE A 150 13.50 9.49 18.51
CA ILE A 150 14.09 10.72 19.06
C ILE A 150 13.94 10.77 20.58
N GLU A 151 12.77 10.40 21.13
CA GLU A 151 12.52 10.36 22.58
C GLU A 151 13.44 9.36 23.30
N ASN A 152 13.79 8.24 22.65
CA ASN A 152 14.64 7.20 23.21
C ASN A 152 16.15 7.43 23.02
N ALA A 153 16.55 8.45 22.25
CA ALA A 153 17.96 8.77 22.05
C ALA A 153 18.59 9.25 23.37
N ASP A 154 19.75 8.69 23.74
CA ASP A 154 20.48 9.11 24.93
C ASP A 154 20.94 10.57 24.77
N MET A 155 20.58 11.40 25.73
CA MET A 155 20.91 12.82 25.77
C MET A 155 22.19 13.12 26.56
N ARG A 156 22.87 12.08 27.06
CA ARG A 156 24.15 12.22 27.75
C ARG A 156 25.26 12.54 26.74
N PRO A 157 26.23 13.41 27.11
CA PRO A 157 27.31 13.86 26.24
C PRO A 157 28.33 12.76 25.90
#